data_AF-A0A8K0UC26-F1
#
_entry.id   AF-A0A8K0UC26-F1
#
_cell.length_a   1.000
_cell.length_b   1.000
_cell.length_c   1.000
_cell.angle_alpha   90.00
_cell.angle_beta   90.00
_cell.angle_gamma   90.00
#
_symmetry.space_group_name_H-M   'P 1'
#
loop_
_entity.id
_entity.type
_entity.pdbx_description
1 polymer ?
#
loop_
_entity_poly.entity_id
_entity_poly.type
_entity_poly.pdbx_seq_one_letter_code
_entity_poly.pdbx_strand_id
1 'polypeptide(L)'
;MSSIPAGTLIWVAVQPLIRLFLCVGCGFAITKAGLLSAVAARGAGQLILNVTLPNLMFSKIVPAFNSQNIAELGPLILVGVIYEVIGISISWIVKQLFWVPHRFRYGILVAGGWGNVGDIPTSVVMSITASVPFNGTEDQNLAISYIAAFILVFSITLFPLGGAKLIAMDYDGPDIEDEDVKEQLRIKQRKITTAFGHFVARLGTPVFGRRARAEDVAFDAEKRVSNAEVHDHGALFTAGFGSDPISQSSTVVQPDPPSTKEPVAEDSISALLHHRIARQAYSVFRSFLSPVSLSIISSFIIAVVPPLKALFVSGVPGVHISPAPDGQPPLAILMNTATFIGAASVPLGLMTLGSALARLELPSSGWRSLPLGAISGLAVGRLIAMPVLGVLICQGLTYQGLIAADNNVMRFVCIFISCLPTATTQVFLTQVYSGTGNATHLSAFLIPQYALMFGTMTALTAYTLHLLFG
;
A
#
# COMPACT_ATOMS: atom_id res chain seq x y z
N MET A 1 -16.36 -9.40 38.47
CA MET A 1 -15.60 -8.80 37.35
C MET A 1 -16.24 -7.47 37.02
N SER A 2 -15.67 -6.36 37.49
CA SER A 2 -16.20 -5.03 37.17
C SER A 2 -15.92 -4.74 35.70
N SER A 3 -16.96 -4.78 34.86
CA SER A 3 -16.88 -4.35 33.46
C SER A 3 -16.22 -2.98 33.39
N ILE A 4 -15.17 -2.81 32.58
CA ILE A 4 -14.57 -1.49 32.34
C ILE A 4 -15.71 -0.55 31.91
N PRO A 5 -15.95 0.58 32.60
CA PRO A 5 -17.01 1.49 32.23
C PRO A 5 -16.87 1.90 30.77
N ALA A 6 -17.98 1.88 30.01
CA ALA A 6 -17.97 2.27 28.59
C ALA A 6 -17.33 3.66 28.37
N GLY A 7 -17.53 4.59 29.31
CA GLY A 7 -16.89 5.91 29.31
C GLY A 7 -15.36 5.86 29.34
N THR A 8 -14.75 4.93 30.07
CA THR A 8 -13.29 4.74 30.11
C THR A 8 -12.78 4.21 28.78
N LEU A 9 -13.46 3.23 28.18
CA LEU A 9 -13.09 2.69 26.87
C LEU A 9 -13.18 3.76 25.77
N ILE A 10 -14.26 4.55 25.79
CA ILE A 10 -14.44 5.67 24.87
C ILE A 10 -13.32 6.69 25.09
N TRP A 11 -13.07 7.12 26.32
CA TRP A 11 -12.03 8.11 26.63
C TRP A 11 -10.64 7.66 26.17
N VAL A 12 -10.27 6.41 26.45
CA VAL A 12 -8.97 5.84 26.07
C VAL A 12 -8.83 5.75 24.54
N ALA A 13 -9.91 5.42 23.82
CA ALA A 13 -9.92 5.43 22.36
C ALA A 13 -9.86 6.86 21.78
N VAL A 14 -10.54 7.82 22.41
CA VAL A 14 -10.65 9.21 21.92
C VAL A 14 -9.37 10.02 22.19
N GLN A 15 -8.72 9.83 23.34
CA GLN A 15 -7.62 10.69 23.79
C GLN A 15 -6.47 10.81 22.76
N PRO A 16 -5.97 9.71 22.15
CA PRO A 16 -4.93 9.80 21.13
C PRO A 16 -5.43 10.51 19.87
N LEU A 17 -6.70 10.32 19.52
CA LEU A 17 -7.32 10.96 18.35
C LEU A 17 -7.40 12.47 18.51
N ILE A 18 -7.75 12.97 19.71
CA ILE A 18 -7.75 14.41 19.99
C ILE A 18 -6.37 15.00 19.69
N ARG A 19 -5.29 14.36 20.15
CA ARG A 19 -3.92 14.82 19.87
C ARG A 19 -3.64 14.86 18.37
N LEU A 20 -4.02 13.82 17.63
CA LEU A 20 -3.86 13.78 16.17
C LEU A 20 -4.64 14.92 15.49
N PHE A 21 -5.91 15.11 15.83
CA PHE A 21 -6.77 16.14 15.24
C PHE A 21 -6.27 17.56 15.56
N LEU A 22 -5.77 17.79 16.78
CA LEU A 22 -5.17 19.08 17.14
C LEU A 22 -3.90 19.35 16.32
N CYS A 23 -3.00 18.37 16.16
CA CYS A 23 -1.80 18.54 15.33
C CYS A 23 -2.14 18.79 13.85
N VAL A 24 -3.10 18.04 13.30
CA VAL A 24 -3.60 18.24 11.94
C VAL A 24 -4.27 19.61 11.80
N GLY A 25 -5.08 20.02 12.78
CA GLY A 25 -5.76 21.32 12.82
C GLY A 25 -4.77 22.48 12.85
N CYS A 26 -3.68 22.37 13.64
CA CYS A 26 -2.60 23.35 13.62
C CYS A 26 -1.98 23.48 12.23
N GLY A 27 -1.63 22.36 11.59
CA GLY A 27 -1.09 22.34 10.23
C GLY A 27 -2.04 22.97 9.21
N PHE A 28 -3.34 22.70 9.34
CA PHE A 28 -4.38 23.29 8.50
C PHE A 28 -4.45 24.81 8.68
N ALA A 29 -4.53 25.28 9.94
CA ALA A 29 -4.67 26.69 10.28
C ALA A 29 -3.49 27.52 9.79
N ILE A 30 -2.25 27.06 10.02
CA ILE A 30 -1.05 27.78 9.57
C ILE A 30 -0.90 27.79 8.04
N THR A 31 -1.40 26.75 7.34
CA THR A 31 -1.44 26.76 5.88
C THR A 31 -2.48 27.74 5.35
N LYS A 32 -3.68 27.82 5.97
CA LYS A 32 -4.68 28.83 5.60
C LYS A 32 -4.23 30.25 5.93
N ALA A 33 -3.41 30.43 6.97
CA ALA A 33 -2.75 31.69 7.28
C ALA A 33 -1.58 32.04 6.32
N GLY A 34 -1.26 31.18 5.34
CA GLY A 34 -0.18 31.42 4.38
C GLY A 34 1.24 31.16 4.91
N LEU A 35 1.38 30.73 6.16
CA LEU A 35 2.69 30.51 6.80
C LEU A 35 3.37 29.21 6.34
N LEU A 36 2.57 28.15 6.13
CA LEU A 36 3.07 26.85 5.66
C LEU A 36 2.69 26.64 4.19
N SER A 37 3.54 27.18 3.31
CA SER A 37 3.47 27.03 1.84
C SER A 37 3.79 25.60 1.38
N ALA A 38 3.54 25.30 0.09
CA ALA A 38 3.78 23.95 -0.44
C ALA A 38 5.24 23.55 -0.42
N VAL A 39 6.11 24.51 -0.71
CA VAL A 39 7.56 24.37 -0.59
C VAL A 39 7.96 24.11 0.86
N ALA A 40 7.36 24.82 1.83
CA ALA A 40 7.64 24.61 3.24
C ALA A 40 7.15 23.23 3.73
N ALA A 41 5.99 22.76 3.27
CA ALA A 41 5.50 21.41 3.56
C ALA A 41 6.43 20.32 2.99
N ARG A 42 6.93 20.51 1.76
CA ARG A 42 7.96 19.64 1.17
C ARG A 42 9.27 19.67 1.98
N GLY A 43 9.70 20.85 2.41
CA GLY A 43 10.88 21.01 3.28
C GLY A 43 10.72 20.30 4.62
N ALA A 44 9.55 20.40 5.26
CA ALA A 44 9.23 19.65 6.46
C ALA A 44 9.28 18.12 6.20
N GLY A 45 8.77 17.66 5.05
CA GLY A 45 8.92 16.26 4.63
C GLY A 45 10.38 15.81 4.49
N GLN A 46 11.27 16.66 3.97
CA GLN A 46 12.71 16.38 3.90
C GLN A 46 13.36 16.30 5.29
N LEU A 47 12.98 17.21 6.20
CA LEU A 47 13.45 17.15 7.59
C LEU A 47 13.00 15.85 8.27
N ILE A 48 11.75 15.43 8.02
CA ILE A 48 11.23 14.16 8.53
C ILE A 48 12.06 12.99 8.01
N LEU A 49 12.21 12.86 6.69
CA LEU A 49 12.86 11.71 6.06
C LEU A 49 14.36 11.59 6.39
N ASN A 50 15.07 12.72 6.55
CA ASN A 50 16.52 12.70 6.71
C ASN A 50 16.98 12.85 8.16
N VAL A 51 16.12 13.36 9.06
CA VAL A 51 16.51 13.68 10.44
C VAL A 51 15.58 13.05 11.45
N THR A 52 14.31 13.45 11.51
CA THR A 52 13.46 13.06 12.66
C THR A 52 12.98 11.62 12.58
N LEU A 53 12.64 11.10 11.39
CA LEU A 53 12.21 9.72 11.22
C LEU A 53 13.33 8.70 11.48
N PRO A 54 14.58 8.87 10.99
CA PRO A 54 15.69 8.01 11.39
C PRO A 54 15.90 7.96 12.91
N ASN A 55 15.83 9.11 13.60
CA ASN A 55 15.97 9.19 15.05
C ASN A 55 14.78 8.54 15.80
N LEU A 56 13.56 8.67 15.25
CA LEU A 56 12.39 7.97 15.76
C LEU A 56 12.57 6.44 15.64
N MET A 57 13.04 5.95 14.49
CA MET A 57 13.28 4.52 14.31
C MET A 57 14.34 4.00 15.31
N PHE A 58 15.41 4.76 15.52
CA PHE A 58 16.46 4.40 16.48
C PHE A 58 15.92 4.31 17.91
N SER A 59 15.23 5.35 18.37
CA SER A 59 14.67 5.41 19.73
C SER A 59 13.56 4.39 19.99
N LYS A 60 12.90 3.87 18.96
CA LYS A 60 11.86 2.83 19.08
C LYS A 60 12.41 1.41 18.99
N ILE A 61 13.34 1.14 18.07
CA ILE A 61 13.82 -0.23 17.78
C ILE A 61 14.82 -0.71 18.83
N VAL A 62 15.80 0.12 19.22
CA VAL A 62 16.86 -0.28 20.15
C VAL A 62 16.33 -0.79 21.51
N PRO A 63 15.41 -0.07 22.19
CA PRO A 63 14.92 -0.54 23.49
C PRO A 63 13.95 -1.73 23.34
N ALA A 64 13.21 -1.82 22.24
CA ALA A 64 12.07 -2.73 22.08
C ALA A 64 12.42 -4.23 22.13
N PHE A 65 13.54 -4.65 21.54
CA PHE A 65 13.87 -6.08 21.41
C PHE A 65 14.95 -6.51 22.41
N ASN A 66 14.74 -7.62 23.11
CA ASN A 66 15.69 -8.24 24.03
C ASN A 66 15.69 -9.78 23.81
N SER A 67 16.61 -10.49 24.45
CA SER A 67 16.70 -11.96 24.32
C SER A 67 15.48 -12.72 24.83
N GLN A 68 14.62 -12.08 25.64
CA GLN A 68 13.42 -12.70 26.23
C GLN A 68 12.22 -12.62 25.28
N ASN A 69 12.07 -11.53 24.53
CA ASN A 69 10.95 -11.29 23.63
C ASN A 69 11.26 -11.55 22.15
N ILE A 70 12.52 -11.86 21.80
CA ILE A 70 12.92 -12.10 20.41
C ILE A 70 12.23 -13.31 19.77
N ALA A 71 11.83 -14.31 20.57
CA ALA A 71 11.09 -15.48 20.09
C ALA A 71 9.68 -15.09 19.58
N GLU A 72 9.05 -14.10 20.21
CA GLU A 72 7.73 -13.58 19.82
C GLU A 72 7.79 -12.71 18.54
N LEU A 73 8.99 -12.35 18.08
CA LEU A 73 9.19 -11.53 16.89
C LEU A 73 8.69 -12.25 15.62
N GLY A 74 8.88 -13.56 15.52
CA GLY A 74 8.52 -14.35 14.35
C GLY A 74 7.04 -14.25 13.99
N PRO A 75 6.12 -14.59 14.90
CA PRO A 75 4.68 -14.48 14.65
C PRO A 75 4.23 -13.03 14.40
N LEU A 76 4.83 -12.03 15.08
CA LEU A 76 4.50 -10.62 14.85
C LEU A 76 4.90 -10.15 13.45
N ILE A 77 6.09 -10.55 12.97
CA ILE A 77 6.53 -10.27 11.60
C ILE A 77 5.57 -10.91 10.60
N LEU A 78 5.18 -12.18 10.85
CA LEU A 78 4.23 -12.89 9.99
C LEU A 78 2.89 -12.16 9.91
N VAL A 79 2.30 -11.76 11.04
CA VAL A 79 1.04 -11.00 11.08
C VAL A 79 1.19 -9.68 10.34
N GLY A 80 2.30 -8.94 10.56
CA GLY A 80 2.58 -7.69 9.88
C GLY A 80 2.59 -7.84 8.35
N VAL A 81 3.32 -8.85 7.84
CA VAL A 81 3.38 -9.14 6.40
C VAL A 81 2.01 -9.54 5.84
N ILE A 82 1.26 -10.39 6.55
CA ILE A 82 -0.10 -10.80 6.13
C ILE A 82 -1.00 -9.57 6.00
N TYR A 83 -0.96 -8.65 6.97
CA TYR A 83 -1.76 -7.44 6.96
C TYR A 83 -1.38 -6.47 5.84
N GLU A 84 -0.10 -6.33 5.53
CA GLU A 84 0.35 -5.56 4.38
C GLU A 84 -0.14 -6.20 3.07
N VAL A 85 -0.01 -7.52 2.91
CA VAL A 85 -0.45 -8.25 1.72
C VAL A 85 -1.96 -8.15 1.51
N ILE A 86 -2.75 -8.38 2.56
CA ILE A 86 -4.22 -8.22 2.51
C ILE A 86 -4.56 -6.77 2.15
N GLY A 87 -3.87 -5.82 2.77
CA GLY A 87 -4.09 -4.41 2.51
C GLY A 87 -3.81 -4.00 1.06
N ILE A 88 -2.68 -4.44 0.50
CA ILE A 88 -2.34 -4.24 -0.92
C ILE A 88 -3.37 -4.92 -1.81
N SER A 89 -3.81 -6.14 -1.45
CA SER A 89 -4.80 -6.90 -2.22
C SER A 89 -6.15 -6.18 -2.27
N ILE A 90 -6.62 -5.66 -1.13
CA ILE A 90 -7.85 -4.86 -1.07
C ILE A 90 -7.72 -3.61 -1.95
N SER A 91 -6.63 -2.84 -1.82
CA SER A 91 -6.39 -1.67 -2.66
C SER A 91 -6.28 -2.01 -4.14
N TRP A 92 -5.69 -3.15 -4.48
CA TRP A 92 -5.58 -3.63 -5.84
C TRP A 92 -6.96 -3.95 -6.42
N ILE A 93 -7.82 -4.64 -5.67
CA ILE A 93 -9.22 -4.90 -6.05
C ILE A 93 -9.97 -3.58 -6.25
N VAL A 94 -9.87 -2.64 -5.31
CA VAL A 94 -10.49 -1.31 -5.41
C VAL A 94 -10.05 -0.60 -6.71
N LYS A 95 -8.77 -0.66 -7.04
CA LYS A 95 -8.21 -0.12 -8.29
C LYS A 95 -8.71 -0.83 -9.55
N GLN A 96 -9.13 -2.10 -9.48
CA GLN A 96 -9.75 -2.78 -10.63
C GLN A 96 -11.22 -2.39 -10.83
N LEU A 97 -11.93 -2.13 -9.74
CA LEU A 97 -13.38 -1.86 -9.76
C LEU A 97 -13.69 -0.38 -10.01
N PHE A 98 -12.87 0.52 -9.46
CA PHE A 98 -13.09 1.96 -9.49
C PHE A 98 -11.94 2.69 -10.15
N TRP A 99 -12.23 3.87 -10.69
CA TRP A 99 -11.19 4.72 -11.28
C TRP A 99 -10.36 5.37 -10.17
N VAL A 100 -9.06 5.53 -10.42
CA VAL A 100 -8.09 6.12 -9.49
C VAL A 100 -7.23 7.11 -10.28
N PRO A 101 -7.02 8.35 -9.81
CA PRO A 101 -6.22 9.35 -10.49
C PRO A 101 -4.83 8.83 -10.87
N HIS A 102 -4.30 9.29 -12.01
CA HIS A 102 -3.01 8.83 -12.52
C HIS A 102 -1.86 9.05 -11.52
N ARG A 103 -1.86 10.21 -10.84
CA ARG A 103 -0.91 10.58 -9.78
C ARG A 103 -1.12 9.87 -8.44
N PHE A 104 -2.02 8.87 -8.39
CA PHE A 104 -2.28 8.06 -7.20
C PHE A 104 -2.42 6.56 -7.51
N ARG A 105 -1.95 6.12 -8.69
CA ARG A 105 -2.16 4.75 -9.22
C ARG A 105 -1.43 3.68 -8.42
N TYR A 106 -0.27 3.99 -7.86
CA TYR A 106 0.52 3.13 -6.98
C TYR A 106 0.39 3.59 -5.53
N GLY A 107 0.17 4.89 -5.31
CA GLY A 107 -0.15 5.47 -4.01
C GLY A 107 -1.36 4.82 -3.36
N ILE A 108 -2.39 4.42 -4.11
CA ILE A 108 -3.52 3.67 -3.54
C ILE A 108 -3.10 2.28 -2.99
N LEU A 109 -2.13 1.62 -3.63
CA LEU A 109 -1.60 0.35 -3.16
C LEU A 109 -0.81 0.53 -1.88
N VAL A 110 0.00 1.60 -1.79
CA VAL A 110 0.73 1.94 -0.57
C VAL A 110 -0.23 2.34 0.55
N ALA A 111 -1.30 3.07 0.22
CA ALA A 111 -2.34 3.45 1.16
C ALA A 111 -3.08 2.23 1.75
N GLY A 112 -3.18 1.16 0.95
CA GLY A 112 -3.64 -0.15 1.38
C GLY A 112 -2.58 -0.93 2.14
N GLY A 113 -1.33 -0.99 1.72
CA GLY A 113 -0.36 -1.84 2.41
C GLY A 113 -0.03 -1.34 3.81
N TRP A 114 0.24 -0.03 3.93
CA TRP A 114 0.92 0.54 5.08
C TRP A 114 -0.05 1.31 5.98
N GLY A 115 -0.42 0.68 7.10
CA GLY A 115 -1.20 1.30 8.17
C GLY A 115 -0.36 2.20 9.07
N ASN A 116 -1.02 3.09 9.82
CA ASN A 116 -0.37 4.00 10.76
C ASN A 116 0.05 3.30 12.06
N VAL A 117 1.07 2.44 11.98
CA VAL A 117 1.54 1.57 13.08
C VAL A 117 2.36 2.29 14.17
N GLY A 118 2.59 3.59 14.03
CA GLY A 118 3.40 4.37 14.97
C GLY A 118 2.61 4.78 16.22
N ASP A 119 2.21 6.05 16.28
CA ASP A 119 1.77 6.68 17.53
C ASP A 119 0.34 6.34 17.92
N ILE A 120 -0.52 6.08 16.93
CA ILE A 120 -1.90 5.70 17.16
C ILE A 120 -1.98 4.43 18.02
N PRO A 121 -1.41 3.28 17.58
CA PRO A 121 -1.44 2.08 18.40
C PRO A 121 -0.61 2.22 19.67
N THR A 122 0.57 2.86 19.61
CA THR A 122 1.39 3.04 20.82
C THR A 122 0.59 3.74 21.91
N SER A 123 -0.07 4.85 21.59
CA SER A 123 -0.81 5.62 22.59
C SER A 123 -2.08 4.93 23.08
N VAL A 124 -2.84 4.26 22.21
CA VAL A 124 -4.07 3.58 22.63
C VAL A 124 -3.76 2.32 23.41
N VAL A 125 -2.90 1.45 22.89
CA VAL A 125 -2.57 0.17 23.52
C VAL A 125 -1.93 0.40 24.88
N MET A 126 -0.96 1.33 25.00
CA MET A 126 -0.35 1.65 26.30
C MET A 126 -1.38 2.13 27.32
N SER A 127 -2.38 2.91 26.90
CA SER A 127 -3.41 3.41 27.80
C SER A 127 -4.38 2.31 28.25
N ILE A 128 -4.62 1.30 27.41
CA ILE A 128 -5.47 0.16 27.74
C ILE A 128 -4.73 -0.80 28.65
N THR A 129 -3.48 -1.16 28.30
CA THR A 129 -2.66 -2.09 29.09
C THR A 129 -2.21 -1.51 30.43
N ALA A 130 -2.33 -0.19 30.62
CA ALA A 130 -2.16 0.47 31.91
C ALA A 130 -3.15 0.02 32.99
N SER A 131 -4.30 -0.54 32.60
CA SER A 131 -5.44 -0.77 33.46
C SER A 131 -5.91 -2.22 33.44
N VAL A 132 -6.54 -2.66 34.53
CA VAL A 132 -7.20 -3.97 34.64
C VAL A 132 -8.16 -4.15 33.45
N PRO A 133 -8.15 -5.31 32.75
CA PRO A 133 -7.62 -6.62 33.16
C PRO A 133 -6.15 -6.90 32.83
N PHE A 134 -5.41 -5.93 32.29
CA PHE A 134 -3.96 -6.06 32.07
C PHE A 134 -3.17 -5.73 33.34
N ASN A 135 -1.89 -6.14 33.37
CA ASN A 135 -0.97 -6.05 34.51
C ASN A 135 -0.22 -4.70 34.60
N GLY A 136 -0.76 -3.63 34.01
CA GLY A 136 -0.19 -2.29 34.10
C GLY A 136 1.16 -2.18 33.37
N THR A 137 2.21 -1.77 34.09
CA THR A 137 3.52 -1.42 33.50
C THR A 137 4.19 -2.57 32.77
N GLU A 138 4.01 -3.82 33.22
CA GLU A 138 4.61 -4.99 32.57
C GLU A 138 4.03 -5.20 31.17
N ASP A 139 2.70 -5.21 31.07
CA ASP A 139 1.98 -5.37 29.80
C ASP A 139 2.15 -4.15 28.88
N GLN A 140 2.37 -2.95 29.44
CA GLN A 140 2.76 -1.77 28.66
C GLN A 140 4.10 -1.96 27.97
N ASN A 141 5.11 -2.44 28.69
CA ASN A 141 6.44 -2.67 28.13
C ASN A 141 6.39 -3.73 27.03
N LEU A 142 5.66 -4.84 27.26
CA LEU A 142 5.43 -5.86 26.24
C LEU A 142 4.69 -5.31 25.02
N ALA A 143 3.65 -4.50 25.23
CA ALA A 143 2.90 -3.88 24.13
C ALA A 143 3.79 -2.99 23.25
N ILE A 144 4.67 -2.18 23.88
CA ILE A 144 5.63 -1.34 23.15
C ILE A 144 6.57 -2.21 22.30
N SER A 145 7.09 -3.31 22.87
CA SER A 145 7.93 -4.26 22.13
C SER A 145 7.20 -4.89 20.94
N TYR A 146 5.94 -5.28 21.11
CA TYR A 146 5.14 -5.89 20.05
C TYR A 146 4.78 -4.89 18.95
N ILE A 147 4.41 -3.65 19.30
CA ILE A 147 4.16 -2.59 18.32
C ILE A 147 5.45 -2.24 17.56
N ALA A 148 6.60 -2.24 18.24
CA ALA A 148 7.88 -2.01 17.58
C ALA A 148 8.21 -3.09 16.52
N ALA A 149 7.76 -4.33 16.68
CA ALA A 149 7.87 -5.35 15.63
C ALA A 149 7.08 -4.94 14.37
N PHE A 150 5.85 -4.43 14.53
CA PHE A 150 5.07 -3.91 13.40
C PHE A 150 5.71 -2.66 12.77
N ILE A 151 6.28 -1.76 13.57
CA ILE A 151 7.04 -0.61 13.08
C ILE A 151 8.27 -1.08 12.28
N LEU A 152 8.95 -2.13 12.74
CA LEU A 152 10.10 -2.71 12.04
C LEU A 152 9.68 -3.26 10.67
N VAL A 153 8.62 -4.08 10.62
CA VAL A 153 8.08 -4.61 9.34
C VAL A 153 7.71 -3.46 8.41
N PHE A 154 6.86 -2.54 8.88
CA PHE A 154 6.45 -1.34 8.16
C PHE A 154 7.63 -0.58 7.56
N SER A 155 8.69 -0.39 8.35
CA SER A 155 9.81 0.44 7.94
C SER A 155 10.73 -0.26 6.95
N ILE A 156 10.96 -1.57 7.12
CA ILE A 156 11.74 -2.38 6.18
C ILE A 156 11.00 -2.48 4.83
N THR A 157 9.69 -2.71 4.86
CA THR A 157 8.88 -2.90 3.66
C THR A 157 8.68 -1.58 2.90
N LEU A 158 8.51 -0.48 3.63
CA LEU A 158 8.33 0.84 3.02
C LEU A 158 9.64 1.40 2.44
N PHE A 159 10.76 1.32 3.17
CA PHE A 159 12.00 2.00 2.76
C PHE A 159 12.95 1.08 1.97
N PRO A 160 13.64 0.08 2.57
CA PRO A 160 14.49 -0.87 1.86
C PRO A 160 13.80 -1.63 0.72
N LEU A 161 12.61 -2.20 0.95
CA LEU A 161 11.92 -3.04 -0.04
C LEU A 161 11.15 -2.24 -1.10
N GLY A 162 11.19 -0.90 -1.04
CA GLY A 162 10.75 -0.05 -2.13
C GLY A 162 9.29 0.39 -2.11
N GLY A 163 8.54 0.22 -1.02
CA GLY A 163 7.19 0.80 -0.89
C GLY A 163 7.16 2.31 -1.14
N ALA A 164 8.16 3.06 -0.70
CA ALA A 164 8.31 4.49 -0.96
C ALA A 164 8.56 4.79 -2.46
N LYS A 165 9.21 3.88 -3.19
CA LYS A 165 9.39 4.03 -4.64
C LYS A 165 8.08 3.88 -5.39
N LEU A 166 7.16 3.05 -4.92
CA LEU A 166 5.83 2.95 -5.52
C LEU A 166 5.12 4.31 -5.50
N ILE A 167 5.28 5.10 -4.43
CA ILE A 167 4.77 6.48 -4.37
C ILE A 167 5.49 7.35 -5.40
N ALA A 168 6.81 7.27 -5.50
CA ALA A 168 7.58 8.05 -6.47
C ALA A 168 7.16 7.73 -7.92
N MET A 169 6.84 6.47 -8.22
CA MET A 169 6.39 6.01 -9.54
C MET A 169 5.06 6.64 -9.97
N ASP A 170 4.25 7.22 -9.07
CA ASP A 170 3.06 7.99 -9.46
C ASP A 170 3.41 9.29 -10.20
N TYR A 171 4.62 9.80 -9.97
CA TYR A 171 5.09 11.05 -10.53
C TYR A 171 5.94 10.87 -11.79
N ASP A 172 6.23 9.63 -12.18
CA ASP A 172 6.88 9.30 -13.45
C ASP A 172 5.93 9.51 -14.63
N GLY A 173 6.38 10.29 -15.62
CA GLY A 173 5.67 10.55 -16.88
C GLY A 173 4.79 11.81 -16.88
N PRO A 174 4.26 12.16 -18.08
CA PRO A 174 3.29 13.24 -18.21
C PRO A 174 2.00 12.88 -17.44
N ASP A 175 1.31 13.90 -16.94
CA ASP A 175 0.03 13.66 -16.27
C ASP A 175 -1.03 13.22 -17.28
N ILE A 176 -1.95 12.37 -16.84
CA ILE A 176 -3.08 11.90 -17.65
C ILE A 176 -4.34 12.47 -17.01
N GLU A 177 -5.19 13.09 -17.83
CA GLU A 177 -6.43 13.68 -17.33
C GLU A 177 -7.38 12.62 -16.77
N ASP A 178 -8.15 13.01 -15.76
CA ASP A 178 -9.07 12.09 -15.06
C ASP A 178 -10.11 11.47 -16.00
N GLU A 179 -10.54 12.17 -17.06
CA GLU A 179 -11.50 11.65 -18.04
C GLU A 179 -10.91 10.52 -18.90
N ASP A 180 -9.65 10.64 -19.32
CA ASP A 180 -8.96 9.59 -20.07
C ASP A 180 -8.79 8.32 -19.21
N VAL A 181 -8.46 8.50 -17.93
CA VAL A 181 -8.35 7.38 -16.97
C VAL A 181 -9.70 6.67 -16.80
N LYS A 182 -10.79 7.43 -16.69
CA LYS A 182 -12.15 6.87 -16.60
C LYS A 182 -12.53 6.11 -17.86
N GLU A 183 -12.20 6.64 -19.04
CA GLU A 183 -12.52 5.99 -20.31
C GLU A 183 -11.75 4.68 -20.49
N GLN A 184 -10.47 4.65 -20.14
CA GLN A 184 -9.67 3.42 -20.12
C GLN A 184 -10.30 2.34 -19.22
N LEU A 185 -10.81 2.73 -18.04
CA LEU A 185 -11.51 1.81 -17.15
C LEU A 185 -12.82 1.30 -17.78
N ARG A 186 -13.63 2.16 -18.38
CA ARG A 186 -14.87 1.76 -19.07
C ARG A 186 -14.61 0.78 -20.20
N ILE A 187 -13.56 1.02 -21.01
CA ILE A 187 -13.15 0.11 -22.07
C ILE A 187 -12.74 -1.25 -21.48
N LYS A 188 -11.96 -1.26 -20.40
CA LYS A 188 -11.57 -2.49 -19.71
C LYS A 188 -12.78 -3.26 -19.18
N GLN A 189 -13.71 -2.57 -18.52
CA GLN A 189 -14.94 -3.17 -17.99
C GLN A 189 -15.80 -3.76 -19.11
N ARG A 190 -15.97 -3.05 -20.24
CA ARG A 190 -16.68 -3.55 -21.43
C ARG A 190 -16.04 -4.81 -22.01
N LYS A 191 -14.71 -4.90 -22.06
CA LYS A 191 -13.99 -6.10 -22.53
C LYS A 191 -14.24 -7.29 -21.60
N ILE A 192 -14.20 -7.05 -20.28
CA ILE A 192 -14.47 -8.10 -19.28
C ILE A 192 -15.92 -8.58 -19.35
N THR A 193 -16.89 -7.68 -19.44
CA THR A 193 -18.32 -8.06 -19.54
C THR A 193 -18.60 -8.82 -20.84
N THR A 194 -18.00 -8.42 -21.95
CA THR A 194 -18.13 -9.12 -23.24
C THR A 194 -17.49 -10.52 -23.17
N ALA A 195 -16.29 -10.64 -22.59
CA ALA A 195 -15.63 -11.94 -22.41
C ALA A 195 -16.40 -12.88 -21.48
N PHE A 196 -16.97 -12.35 -20.39
CA PHE A 196 -17.84 -13.11 -19.49
C PHE A 196 -19.13 -13.55 -20.18
N GLY A 197 -19.76 -12.67 -20.97
CA GLY A 197 -20.92 -13.01 -21.80
C GLY A 197 -20.63 -14.15 -22.78
N HIS A 198 -19.47 -14.13 -23.45
CA HIS A 198 -19.04 -15.21 -24.33
C HIS A 198 -18.78 -16.53 -23.58
N PHE A 199 -18.25 -16.47 -22.35
CA PHE A 199 -18.03 -17.64 -21.51
C PHE A 199 -19.36 -18.26 -21.04
N VAL A 200 -20.31 -17.44 -20.56
CA VAL A 200 -21.64 -17.88 -20.16
C VAL A 200 -22.42 -18.45 -21.35
N ALA A 201 -22.34 -17.81 -22.53
CA ALA A 201 -22.96 -18.32 -23.76
C ALA A 201 -22.38 -19.67 -24.21
N ARG A 202 -21.08 -19.92 -23.95
CA ARG A 202 -20.43 -21.24 -24.20
C ARG A 202 -20.83 -22.33 -23.22
N LEU A 203 -21.19 -21.97 -21.98
CA LEU A 203 -21.70 -22.91 -20.98
C LEU A 203 -23.21 -23.15 -21.13
N GLY A 204 -23.93 -22.19 -21.71
CA GLY A 204 -25.38 -22.22 -21.91
C GLY A 204 -25.86 -22.87 -23.19
N THR A 205 -24.99 -23.38 -24.07
CA THR A 205 -25.42 -24.18 -25.22
C THR A 205 -25.77 -25.61 -24.78
N PRO A 206 -27.04 -26.04 -24.84
CA PRO A 206 -27.36 -27.43 -24.63
C PRO A 206 -26.77 -28.24 -25.79
N VAL A 207 -26.15 -29.37 -25.48
CA VAL A 207 -25.64 -30.37 -26.45
C VAL A 207 -26.78 -31.02 -27.29
N PHE A 208 -28.02 -30.62 -27.07
CA PHE A 208 -29.21 -31.11 -27.76
C PHE A 208 -29.50 -30.32 -29.04
N GLY A 209 -28.69 -30.53 -30.08
CA GLY A 209 -28.94 -29.93 -31.40
C GLY A 209 -28.15 -30.53 -32.56
N ARG A 210 -27.20 -31.44 -32.29
CA ARG A 210 -26.39 -32.08 -33.35
C ARG A 210 -27.09 -33.22 -34.11
N ARG A 211 -28.32 -33.59 -33.74
CA ARG A 211 -29.05 -34.69 -34.42
C ARG A 211 -30.05 -34.23 -35.48
N ALA A 212 -30.60 -33.01 -35.38
CA ALA A 212 -31.59 -32.52 -36.34
C ALA A 212 -30.99 -32.08 -37.70
N ARG A 213 -29.71 -31.65 -37.72
CA ARG A 213 -29.06 -31.19 -38.97
C ARG A 213 -28.57 -32.35 -39.87
N ALA A 214 -28.59 -33.59 -39.39
CA ALA A 214 -28.20 -34.75 -40.20
C ALA A 214 -29.38 -35.28 -41.06
N GLU A 215 -30.63 -35.10 -40.61
CA GLU A 215 -31.82 -35.53 -41.35
C GLU A 215 -32.19 -34.55 -42.47
N ASP A 216 -32.02 -33.23 -42.25
CA ASP A 216 -32.30 -32.23 -43.29
C ASP A 216 -31.31 -32.25 -44.46
N VAL A 217 -30.05 -32.64 -44.21
CA VAL A 217 -29.02 -32.76 -45.27
C VAL A 217 -29.19 -34.06 -46.08
N ALA A 218 -29.70 -35.13 -45.47
CA ALA A 218 -29.99 -36.37 -46.17
C ALA A 218 -31.20 -36.22 -47.11
N PHE A 219 -32.23 -35.47 -46.70
CA PHE A 219 -33.43 -35.23 -47.50
C PHE A 219 -33.17 -34.31 -48.72
N ASP A 220 -32.25 -33.35 -48.61
CA ASP A 220 -31.88 -32.45 -49.71
C ASP A 220 -30.92 -33.10 -50.74
N ALA A 221 -30.16 -34.12 -50.35
CA ALA A 221 -29.24 -34.84 -51.25
C ALA A 221 -29.99 -35.75 -52.23
N GLU A 222 -31.07 -36.41 -51.77
CA GLU A 222 -31.85 -37.34 -52.60
C GLU A 222 -32.71 -36.60 -53.64
N LYS A 223 -33.11 -35.35 -53.35
CA LYS A 223 -33.88 -34.51 -54.28
C LYS A 223 -33.04 -33.81 -55.35
N ARG A 224 -31.72 -33.67 -55.15
CA ARG A 224 -30.79 -33.03 -56.11
C ARG A 224 -30.24 -33.95 -57.18
N VAL A 225 -30.28 -35.27 -56.98
CA VAL A 225 -29.82 -36.26 -57.98
C VAL A 225 -30.87 -36.49 -59.08
N SER A 226 -32.16 -36.22 -58.80
CA SER A 226 -33.26 -36.38 -59.77
C SER A 226 -33.35 -35.27 -60.82
N ASN A 227 -32.70 -34.11 -60.63
CA ASN A 227 -32.90 -32.92 -61.47
C ASN A 227 -31.64 -32.49 -62.26
N ALA A 228 -30.61 -33.35 -62.33
CA ALA A 228 -29.33 -33.05 -62.99
C ALA A 228 -29.19 -33.71 -64.37
N GLU A 229 -30.30 -33.97 -65.06
CA GLU A 229 -30.30 -34.17 -66.51
C GLU A 229 -31.09 -33.03 -67.14
N VAL A 230 -30.58 -32.52 -68.26
CA VAL A 230 -31.14 -31.51 -69.17
C VAL A 230 -30.47 -30.11 -69.13
N HIS A 231 -29.56 -29.98 -70.09
CA HIS A 231 -29.22 -28.83 -70.93
C HIS A 231 -28.05 -27.86 -70.63
N ASP A 232 -27.14 -27.97 -71.60
CA ASP A 232 -25.92 -27.29 -71.97
C ASP A 232 -26.14 -25.97 -72.77
N HIS A 233 -25.04 -25.21 -72.88
CA HIS A 233 -24.63 -24.20 -73.89
C HIS A 233 -25.00 -22.69 -73.75
N GLY A 234 -23.93 -21.86 -73.79
CA GLY A 234 -23.79 -20.85 -74.86
C GLY A 234 -23.50 -19.39 -74.49
N ALA A 235 -22.32 -18.89 -74.89
CA ALA A 235 -21.75 -17.54 -74.74
C ALA A 235 -22.37 -16.41 -75.59
N LEU A 236 -22.10 -15.12 -75.24
CA LEU A 236 -21.63 -13.97 -76.10
C LEU A 236 -21.61 -12.65 -75.28
N PHE A 237 -20.50 -11.92 -75.04
CA PHE A 237 -19.76 -10.89 -75.83
C PHE A 237 -20.54 -9.63 -76.29
N THR A 238 -20.10 -8.42 -75.84
CA THR A 238 -19.99 -7.17 -76.63
C THR A 238 -19.22 -6.06 -75.89
N ALA A 239 -18.52 -5.22 -76.66
CA ALA A 239 -17.46 -4.28 -76.28
C ALA A 239 -17.78 -2.81 -76.66
N GLY A 240 -16.92 -1.86 -76.22
CA GLY A 240 -16.75 -0.48 -76.74
C GLY A 240 -15.95 0.39 -75.74
N PHE A 241 -14.73 0.92 -75.96
CA PHE A 241 -14.03 1.75 -76.98
C PHE A 241 -13.86 3.24 -76.58
N GLY A 242 -12.58 3.69 -76.51
CA GLY A 242 -12.06 5.08 -76.64
C GLY A 242 -11.78 5.84 -75.32
N SER A 243 -10.68 6.58 -75.09
CA SER A 243 -9.48 7.00 -75.86
C SER A 243 -8.46 7.69 -74.89
N ASP A 244 -7.15 7.58 -75.19
CA ASP A 244 -5.91 8.02 -74.48
C ASP A 244 -5.75 9.56 -74.24
N PRO A 245 -4.60 10.16 -73.77
CA PRO A 245 -3.27 9.62 -73.40
C PRO A 245 -2.47 10.21 -72.18
N ILE A 246 -1.49 9.40 -71.72
CA ILE A 246 -0.07 9.70 -71.38
C ILE A 246 0.27 10.73 -70.26
N SER A 247 0.86 10.22 -69.17
CA SER A 247 1.98 10.90 -68.49
C SER A 247 3.00 9.89 -67.96
N GLN A 248 4.27 10.20 -68.21
CA GLN A 248 5.44 9.32 -68.12
C GLN A 248 5.90 9.12 -66.66
N SER A 249 6.10 7.87 -66.25
CA SER A 249 6.89 7.54 -65.05
C SER A 249 8.18 6.84 -65.49
N SER A 250 9.28 7.59 -65.46
CA SER A 250 10.60 7.08 -65.78
C SER A 250 11.14 6.28 -64.59
N THR A 251 11.30 4.98 -64.81
CA THR A 251 11.96 4.03 -63.92
C THR A 251 13.47 4.24 -64.01
N VAL A 252 14.13 4.55 -62.88
CA VAL A 252 15.59 4.45 -62.74
C VAL A 252 15.89 3.19 -61.93
N VAL A 253 16.51 2.22 -62.60
CA VAL A 253 17.05 0.99 -62.02
C VAL A 253 18.33 1.35 -61.28
N GLN A 254 18.37 1.14 -59.95
CA GLN A 254 19.62 1.06 -59.19
C GLN A 254 19.93 -0.42 -58.89
N PRO A 255 21.20 -0.86 -59.04
CA PRO A 255 21.61 -2.21 -58.70
C PRO A 255 21.77 -2.37 -57.17
N ASP A 256 21.29 -3.49 -56.64
CA ASP A 256 21.39 -3.85 -55.22
C ASP A 256 22.86 -3.94 -54.76
N PRO A 257 23.24 -3.37 -53.60
CA PRO A 257 24.50 -3.69 -52.94
C PRO A 257 24.41 -5.04 -52.20
N PRO A 258 25.54 -5.74 -52.00
CA PRO A 258 25.55 -7.14 -51.58
C PRO A 258 25.02 -7.33 -50.15
N SER A 259 24.32 -8.45 -49.93
CA SER A 259 23.78 -8.85 -48.64
C SER A 259 24.90 -9.12 -47.62
N THR A 260 25.18 -8.13 -46.77
CA THR A 260 25.89 -8.35 -45.52
C THR A 260 24.92 -9.04 -44.56
N LYS A 261 25.14 -10.33 -44.26
CA LYS A 261 24.44 -11.01 -43.17
C LYS A 261 24.83 -10.31 -41.86
N GLU A 262 23.96 -9.46 -41.32
CA GLU A 262 24.10 -8.96 -39.95
C GLU A 262 24.02 -10.17 -39.00
N PRO A 263 25.06 -10.44 -38.20
CA PRO A 263 24.90 -11.33 -37.07
C PRO A 263 24.38 -10.52 -35.88
N VAL A 264 23.52 -11.16 -35.08
CA VAL A 264 23.28 -10.87 -33.67
C VAL A 264 22.18 -9.86 -33.30
N ALA A 265 20.94 -10.33 -33.28
CA ALA A 265 19.85 -9.76 -32.48
C ALA A 265 19.85 -10.27 -31.00
N GLU A 266 20.64 -11.31 -30.69
CA GLU A 266 20.65 -11.96 -29.36
C GLU A 266 21.47 -11.20 -28.28
N ASP A 267 22.62 -10.63 -28.62
CA ASP A 267 23.47 -9.90 -27.66
C ASP A 267 22.83 -8.58 -27.17
N SER A 268 21.94 -7.98 -27.96
CA SER A 268 21.26 -6.74 -27.57
C SER A 268 20.23 -6.96 -26.47
N ILE A 269 19.52 -8.09 -26.47
CA ILE A 269 18.49 -8.43 -25.48
C ILE A 269 19.15 -8.78 -24.15
N SER A 270 20.25 -9.55 -24.18
CA SER A 270 21.00 -9.88 -22.96
C SER A 270 21.61 -8.62 -22.35
N ALA A 271 22.24 -7.73 -23.12
CA ALA A 271 22.80 -6.48 -22.60
C ALA A 271 21.73 -5.54 -22.01
N LEU A 272 20.55 -5.45 -22.63
CA LEU A 272 19.42 -4.67 -22.12
C LEU A 272 18.83 -5.26 -20.83
N LEU A 273 18.75 -6.59 -20.73
CA LEU A 273 18.34 -7.29 -19.51
C LEU A 273 19.34 -7.07 -18.38
N HIS A 274 20.65 -7.25 -18.63
CA HIS A 274 21.71 -6.99 -17.64
C HIS A 274 21.72 -5.53 -17.20
N HIS A 275 21.52 -4.57 -18.12
CA HIS A 275 21.44 -3.16 -17.79
C HIS A 275 20.20 -2.82 -16.95
N ARG A 276 19.04 -3.42 -17.26
CA ARG A 276 17.81 -3.27 -16.45
C ARG A 276 17.96 -3.88 -15.06
N ILE A 277 18.52 -5.09 -14.96
CA ILE A 277 18.78 -5.79 -13.70
C ILE A 277 19.80 -5.00 -12.87
N ALA A 278 20.90 -4.53 -13.47
CA ALA A 278 21.90 -3.72 -12.79
C ALA A 278 21.32 -2.39 -12.29
N ARG A 279 20.48 -1.73 -13.10
CA ARG A 279 19.81 -0.48 -12.69
C ARG A 279 18.79 -0.71 -11.58
N GLN A 280 18.06 -1.82 -11.61
CA GLN A 280 17.15 -2.21 -10.53
C GLN A 280 17.91 -2.57 -9.25
N ALA A 281 18.98 -3.38 -9.35
CA ALA A 281 19.84 -3.73 -8.23
C ALA A 281 20.50 -2.49 -7.60
N TYR A 282 21.00 -1.57 -8.42
CA TYR A 282 21.55 -0.29 -7.97
C TYR A 282 20.50 0.58 -7.28
N SER A 283 19.28 0.63 -7.81
CA SER A 283 18.15 1.32 -7.18
C SER A 283 17.81 0.71 -5.83
N VAL A 284 17.72 -0.63 -5.73
CA VAL A 284 17.47 -1.34 -4.47
C VAL A 284 18.58 -1.05 -3.48
N PHE A 285 19.85 -1.22 -3.85
CA PHE A 285 21.00 -0.91 -3.00
C PHE A 285 20.96 0.53 -2.49
N ARG A 286 20.66 1.51 -3.35
CA ARG A 286 20.53 2.92 -2.95
C ARG A 286 19.40 3.16 -1.94
N SER A 287 18.34 2.35 -1.94
CA SER A 287 17.29 2.41 -0.91
C SER A 287 17.73 1.90 0.46
N PHE A 288 18.64 0.93 0.50
CA PHE A 288 19.27 0.49 1.75
C PHE A 288 20.18 1.57 2.35
N LEU A 289 20.69 2.49 1.51
CA LEU A 289 21.52 3.62 1.94
C LEU A 289 20.71 4.86 2.37
N SER A 290 19.37 4.80 2.40
CA SER A 290 18.58 5.92 2.93
C SER A 290 18.85 6.12 4.43
N PRO A 291 18.81 7.35 4.97
CA PRO A 291 19.04 7.59 6.40
C PRO A 291 18.14 6.75 7.31
N VAL A 292 16.87 6.56 6.91
CA VAL A 292 15.90 5.75 7.65
C VAL A 292 16.31 4.27 7.63
N SER A 293 16.67 3.74 6.46
CA SER A 293 17.13 2.35 6.30
C SER A 293 18.38 2.06 7.13
N LEU A 294 19.37 2.94 7.08
CA LEU A 294 20.61 2.81 7.86
C LEU A 294 20.33 2.84 9.36
N SER A 295 19.43 3.73 9.80
CA SER A 295 18.98 3.77 11.20
C SER A 295 18.33 2.46 11.62
N ILE A 296 17.40 1.92 10.81
CA ILE A 296 16.73 0.63 11.12
C ILE A 296 17.74 -0.51 11.23
N ILE A 297 18.63 -0.65 10.26
CA ILE A 297 19.63 -1.73 10.22
C ILE A 297 20.57 -1.65 11.42
N SER A 298 21.12 -0.46 11.70
CA SER A 298 22.02 -0.26 12.84
C SER A 298 21.31 -0.46 14.17
N SER A 299 20.07 0.02 14.31
CA SER A 299 19.26 -0.15 15.52
C SER A 299 18.94 -1.61 15.81
N PHE A 300 18.61 -2.38 14.77
CA PHE A 300 18.32 -3.81 14.91
C PHE A 300 19.58 -4.58 15.33
N ILE A 301 20.73 -4.29 14.74
CA ILE A 301 22.02 -4.88 15.15
C ILE A 301 22.32 -4.56 16.62
N ILE A 302 22.15 -3.30 17.04
CA ILE A 302 22.35 -2.90 18.43
C ILE A 302 21.36 -3.62 19.36
N ALA A 303 20.10 -3.75 18.97
CA ALA A 303 19.07 -4.37 19.80
C ALA A 303 19.31 -5.87 20.03
N VAL A 304 19.79 -6.59 19.02
CA VAL A 304 19.99 -8.05 19.08
C VAL A 304 21.30 -8.44 19.74
N VAL A 305 22.34 -7.59 19.72
CA VAL A 305 23.64 -7.88 20.34
C VAL A 305 23.69 -7.31 21.76
N PRO A 306 23.57 -8.13 22.83
CA PRO A 306 23.41 -7.62 24.20
C PRO A 306 24.54 -6.70 24.68
N PRO A 307 25.84 -6.99 24.39
CA PRO A 307 26.93 -6.07 24.72
C PRO A 307 26.81 -4.69 24.08
N LEU A 308 26.33 -4.64 22.83
CA LEU A 308 26.10 -3.36 22.14
C LEU A 308 24.89 -2.65 22.74
N LYS A 309 23.78 -3.36 22.98
CA LYS A 309 22.58 -2.77 23.59
C LYS A 309 22.88 -2.13 24.95
N ALA A 310 23.70 -2.78 25.78
CA ALA A 310 24.04 -2.33 27.13
C ALA A 310 24.79 -0.98 27.15
N LEU A 311 25.37 -0.55 26.01
CA LEU A 311 25.94 0.78 25.88
C LEU A 311 24.87 1.88 25.81
N PHE A 312 23.68 1.57 25.28
CA PHE A 312 22.62 2.55 25.02
C PHE A 312 21.48 2.51 26.04
N VAL A 313 21.21 1.33 26.61
CA VAL A 313 20.04 1.09 27.48
C VAL A 313 20.48 0.29 28.70
N SER A 314 19.90 0.62 29.86
CA SER A 314 20.13 -0.08 31.12
C SER A 314 19.35 -1.40 31.24
N GLY A 315 19.74 -2.25 32.17
CA GLY A 315 18.99 -3.47 32.50
C GLY A 315 19.06 -4.59 31.44
N VAL A 316 20.12 -4.62 30.63
CA VAL A 316 20.33 -5.71 29.65
C VAL A 316 20.74 -6.99 30.40
N PRO A 317 19.97 -8.09 30.30
CA PRO A 317 20.29 -9.32 31.00
C PRO A 317 21.65 -9.90 30.60
N GLY A 318 22.46 -10.31 31.57
CA GLY A 318 23.72 -11.03 31.33
C GLY A 318 24.91 -10.17 30.88
N VAL A 319 24.77 -8.85 30.82
CA VAL A 319 25.87 -7.93 30.48
C VAL A 319 25.94 -6.81 31.51
N HIS A 320 27.12 -6.63 32.10
CA HIS A 320 27.40 -5.49 32.96
C HIS A 320 28.45 -4.59 32.28
N ILE A 321 28.11 -3.32 32.10
CA ILE A 321 29.01 -2.27 31.64
C ILE A 321 29.02 -1.19 32.71
N SER A 322 30.21 -0.72 33.08
CA SER A 322 30.35 0.37 34.05
C SER A 322 29.58 1.61 33.58
N PRO A 323 28.71 2.19 34.42
CA PRO A 323 27.96 3.38 34.05
C PRO A 323 28.90 4.59 33.84
N ALA A 324 28.41 5.56 33.07
CA ALA A 324 29.03 6.87 32.93
C ALA A 324 28.95 7.68 34.25
N PRO A 325 29.66 8.81 34.39
CA PRO A 325 29.67 9.61 35.62
C PRO A 325 28.30 10.10 36.11
N ASP A 326 27.29 10.12 35.24
CA ASP A 326 25.89 10.48 35.52
C ASP A 326 25.02 9.27 35.94
N GLY A 327 25.60 8.08 36.03
CA GLY A 327 24.90 6.84 36.37
C GLY A 327 24.15 6.18 35.20
N GLN A 328 24.28 6.71 33.98
CA GLN A 328 23.59 6.18 32.79
C GLN A 328 24.51 5.25 31.96
N PRO A 329 23.94 4.47 31.02
CA PRO A 329 24.74 3.76 30.02
C PRO A 329 25.69 4.70 29.26
N PRO A 330 26.92 4.26 28.89
CA PRO A 330 27.93 5.13 28.27
C PRO A 330 27.48 5.92 27.02
N LEU A 331 26.58 5.34 26.23
CA LEU A 331 26.01 5.95 25.01
C LEU A 331 24.55 6.36 25.17
N ALA A 332 24.05 6.49 26.41
CA ALA A 332 22.69 6.96 26.69
C ALA A 332 22.42 8.35 26.08
N ILE A 333 23.45 9.20 25.93
CA ILE A 333 23.31 10.51 25.28
C ILE A 333 22.82 10.39 23.83
N LEU A 334 23.22 9.35 23.09
CA LEU A 334 22.76 9.11 21.72
C LEU A 334 21.29 8.68 21.72
N MET A 335 20.89 7.83 22.68
CA MET A 335 19.51 7.42 22.85
C MET A 335 18.60 8.60 23.22
N ASN A 336 19.03 9.42 24.17
CA ASN A 336 18.29 10.59 24.64
C ASN A 336 18.15 11.63 23.52
N THR A 337 19.22 11.86 22.75
CA THR A 337 19.20 12.74 21.59
C THR A 337 18.26 12.22 20.51
N ALA A 338 18.33 10.93 20.18
CA ALA A 338 17.45 10.31 19.19
C ALA A 338 15.98 10.36 19.63
N THR A 339 15.70 10.17 20.92
CA THR A 339 14.34 10.29 21.47
C THR A 339 13.83 11.72 21.36
N PHE A 340 14.66 12.72 21.71
CA PHE A 340 14.32 14.12 21.65
C PHE A 340 14.04 14.59 20.21
N ILE A 341 14.94 14.30 19.27
CA ILE A 341 14.77 14.65 17.86
C ILE A 341 13.63 13.85 17.22
N GLY A 342 13.52 12.56 17.54
CA GLY A 342 12.51 11.65 17.02
C GLY A 342 11.09 12.04 17.41
N ALA A 343 10.91 12.61 18.61
CA ALA A 343 9.61 13.09 19.09
C ALA A 343 8.97 14.15 18.17
N ALA A 344 9.76 14.88 17.37
CA ALA A 344 9.25 15.84 16.40
C ALA A 344 8.68 15.21 15.12
N SER A 345 9.05 13.96 14.80
CA SER A 345 8.68 13.30 13.53
C SER A 345 7.16 13.22 13.33
N VAL A 346 6.45 12.90 14.39
CA VAL A 346 5.02 12.62 14.37
C VAL A 346 4.20 13.90 14.30
N PRO A 347 4.41 14.91 15.18
CA PRO A 347 3.75 16.20 15.05
C PRO A 347 4.01 16.85 13.68
N LEU A 348 5.25 16.81 13.17
CA LEU A 348 5.57 17.35 11.85
C LEU A 348 4.79 16.61 10.75
N GLY A 349 4.75 15.27 10.78
CA GLY A 349 3.98 14.47 9.82
C GLY A 349 2.47 14.74 9.86
N LEU A 350 1.92 15.05 11.03
CA LEU A 350 0.49 15.42 11.17
C LEU A 350 0.23 16.85 10.72
N MET A 351 1.15 17.79 10.97
CA MET A 351 1.05 19.15 10.47
C MET A 351 1.15 19.20 8.95
N THR A 352 2.00 18.36 8.34
CA THR A 352 2.06 18.23 6.87
C THR A 352 0.80 17.60 6.28
N LEU A 353 0.15 16.68 6.98
CA LEU A 353 -1.21 16.21 6.66
C LEU A 353 -2.24 17.35 6.73
N GLY A 354 -2.25 18.13 7.80
CA GLY A 354 -3.11 19.32 7.93
C GLY A 354 -2.91 20.30 6.77
N SER A 355 -1.66 20.53 6.39
CA SER A 355 -1.28 21.35 5.25
C SER A 355 -1.83 20.80 3.93
N ALA A 356 -1.74 19.49 3.72
CA ALA A 356 -2.27 18.82 2.53
C ALA A 356 -3.80 18.89 2.46
N LEU A 357 -4.49 18.81 3.60
CA LEU A 357 -5.94 18.97 3.69
C LEU A 357 -6.38 20.41 3.44
N ALA A 358 -5.62 21.41 3.90
CA ALA A 358 -5.92 22.82 3.68
C ALA A 358 -5.86 23.25 2.22
N ARG A 359 -5.15 22.49 1.37
CA ARG A 359 -5.04 22.71 -0.08
C ARG A 359 -5.93 21.77 -0.90
N LEU A 360 -6.84 21.05 -0.25
CA LEU A 360 -7.84 20.28 -0.97
C LEU A 360 -8.80 21.26 -1.65
N GLU A 361 -8.60 21.44 -2.96
CA GLU A 361 -9.54 22.17 -3.81
C GLU A 361 -10.69 21.22 -4.15
N LEU A 362 -11.81 21.38 -3.45
CA LEU A 362 -13.04 20.71 -3.83
C LEU A 362 -13.60 21.47 -5.04
N PRO A 363 -13.74 20.83 -6.22
CA PRO A 363 -14.26 21.52 -7.39
C PRO A 363 -15.68 22.00 -7.15
N SER A 364 -16.03 23.14 -7.77
CA SER A 364 -17.34 23.78 -7.67
C SER A 364 -18.52 22.89 -8.12
N SER A 365 -18.24 21.84 -8.90
CA SER A 365 -19.18 20.78 -9.30
C SER A 365 -19.41 19.69 -8.22
N GLY A 366 -18.80 19.84 -7.04
CA GLY A 366 -19.00 19.00 -5.87
C GLY A 366 -18.26 17.66 -5.89
N TRP A 367 -18.50 16.83 -4.87
CA TRP A 367 -17.89 15.52 -4.62
C TRP A 367 -17.97 14.51 -5.80
N ARG A 368 -18.74 14.80 -6.85
CA ARG A 368 -18.96 13.91 -8.00
C ARG A 368 -17.75 13.75 -8.92
N SER A 369 -16.83 14.70 -8.94
CA SER A 369 -15.60 14.59 -9.74
C SER A 369 -14.52 13.74 -9.06
N LEU A 370 -14.64 13.48 -7.76
CA LEU A 370 -13.71 12.66 -7.00
C LEU A 370 -13.97 11.17 -7.24
N PRO A 371 -12.96 10.30 -7.08
CA PRO A 371 -13.10 8.85 -7.22
C PRO A 371 -13.81 8.25 -5.99
N LEU A 372 -15.08 8.62 -5.76
CA LEU A 372 -15.85 8.24 -4.58
C LEU A 372 -15.90 6.74 -4.34
N GLY A 373 -16.01 5.94 -5.42
CA GLY A 373 -15.96 4.49 -5.33
C GLY A 373 -14.61 3.97 -4.80
N ALA A 374 -13.50 4.54 -5.27
CA ALA A 374 -12.17 4.16 -4.78
C ALA A 374 -11.93 4.62 -3.34
N ILE A 375 -12.35 5.86 -3.02
CA ILE A 375 -12.25 6.45 -1.68
C ILE A 375 -13.03 5.62 -0.66
N SER A 376 -14.30 5.35 -0.94
CA SER A 376 -15.16 4.54 -0.05
C SER A 376 -14.72 3.08 -0.01
N GLY A 377 -14.36 2.49 -1.15
CA GLY A 377 -13.86 1.11 -1.24
C GLY A 377 -12.60 0.89 -0.41
N LEU A 378 -11.64 1.82 -0.47
CA LEU A 378 -10.44 1.75 0.35
C LEU A 378 -10.78 1.90 1.84
N ALA A 379 -11.63 2.88 2.19
CA ALA A 379 -11.97 3.16 3.58
C ALA A 379 -12.74 1.99 4.24
N VAL A 380 -13.73 1.41 3.54
CA VAL A 380 -14.47 0.22 4.00
C VAL A 380 -13.56 -1.01 4.05
N GLY A 381 -12.73 -1.20 3.01
CA GLY A 381 -11.80 -2.30 2.95
C GLY A 381 -10.81 -2.31 4.12
N ARG A 382 -10.20 -1.16 4.40
CA ARG A 382 -9.22 -0.98 5.49
C ARG A 382 -9.85 -0.96 6.87
N LEU A 383 -10.96 -0.26 7.06
CA LEU A 383 -11.50 0.01 8.39
C LEU A 383 -12.75 -0.79 8.75
N ILE A 384 -13.20 -1.69 7.88
CA ILE A 384 -14.29 -2.62 8.24
C ILE A 384 -13.87 -4.05 7.91
N ALA A 385 -13.50 -4.33 6.66
CA ALA A 385 -13.17 -5.70 6.26
C ALA A 385 -11.88 -6.21 6.92
N MET A 386 -10.80 -5.42 6.90
CA MET A 386 -9.52 -5.82 7.48
C MET A 386 -9.57 -6.06 9.01
N PRO A 387 -10.26 -5.25 9.83
CA PRO A 387 -10.48 -5.55 11.25
C PRO A 387 -11.11 -6.92 11.52
N VAL A 388 -12.14 -7.26 10.74
CA VAL A 388 -12.81 -8.57 10.84
C VAL A 388 -11.84 -9.69 10.49
N LEU A 389 -11.09 -9.53 9.40
CA LEU A 389 -10.04 -10.49 9.03
C LEU A 389 -8.94 -10.58 10.09
N GLY A 390 -8.55 -9.46 10.71
CA GLY A 390 -7.54 -9.40 11.76
C GLY A 390 -7.93 -10.23 13.00
N VAL A 391 -9.20 -10.16 13.41
CA VAL A 391 -9.74 -11.04 14.45
C VAL A 391 -9.61 -12.50 14.05
N LEU A 392 -10.07 -12.86 12.83
CA LEU A 392 -10.04 -14.25 12.36
C LEU A 392 -8.62 -14.79 12.24
N ILE A 393 -7.68 -13.98 11.74
CA ILE A 393 -6.27 -14.33 11.59
C ILE A 393 -5.63 -14.53 12.97
N CYS A 394 -5.86 -13.60 13.91
CA CYS A 394 -5.31 -13.73 15.25
C CYS A 394 -5.83 -14.99 15.95
N GLN A 395 -7.14 -15.26 15.87
CA GLN A 395 -7.73 -16.48 16.46
C GLN A 395 -7.23 -17.75 15.76
N GLY A 396 -7.09 -17.74 14.44
CA GLY A 396 -6.52 -18.85 13.68
C GLY A 396 -5.07 -19.14 14.07
N LEU A 397 -4.24 -18.12 14.21
CA LEU A 397 -2.84 -18.26 14.65
C LEU A 397 -2.74 -18.72 16.11
N THR A 398 -3.65 -18.27 16.98
CA THR A 398 -3.75 -18.78 18.35
C THR A 398 -4.15 -20.26 18.37
N TYR A 399 -5.13 -20.67 17.57
CA TYR A 399 -5.56 -22.06 17.46
C TYR A 399 -4.45 -22.99 16.96
N GLN A 400 -3.60 -22.51 16.04
CA GLN A 400 -2.44 -23.24 15.52
C GLN A 400 -1.23 -23.21 16.47
N GLY A 401 -1.32 -22.53 17.62
CA GLY A 401 -0.22 -22.42 18.59
C GLY A 401 0.93 -21.48 18.17
N LEU A 402 0.76 -20.72 17.08
CA LEU A 402 1.75 -19.71 16.65
C LEU A 402 1.72 -18.45 17.53
N ILE A 403 0.56 -18.15 18.11
CA ILE A 403 0.39 -17.10 19.13
C ILE A 403 -0.08 -17.81 20.40
N ALA A 404 0.66 -17.65 21.49
CA ALA A 404 0.29 -18.26 22.76
C ALA A 404 -1.09 -17.76 23.23
N ALA A 405 -1.97 -18.69 23.63
CA ALA A 405 -3.37 -18.37 23.96
C ALA A 405 -3.50 -17.50 25.21
N ASP A 406 -2.56 -17.63 26.14
CA ASP A 406 -2.41 -16.87 27.37
C ASP A 406 -1.71 -15.50 27.16
N ASN A 407 -1.07 -15.28 26.02
CA ASN A 407 -0.44 -13.99 25.69
C ASN A 407 -1.48 -12.98 25.19
N ASN A 408 -2.30 -12.48 26.12
CA ASN A 408 -3.37 -11.53 25.85
C ASN A 408 -2.86 -10.20 25.29
N VAL A 409 -1.66 -9.76 25.67
CA VAL A 409 -1.07 -8.52 25.15
C VAL A 409 -0.75 -8.66 23.66
N MET A 410 -0.10 -9.75 23.26
CA MET A 410 0.21 -10.00 21.84
C MET A 410 -1.05 -10.15 21.01
N ARG A 411 -2.03 -10.92 21.50
CA ARG A 411 -3.33 -11.09 20.81
C ARG A 411 -4.06 -9.75 20.66
N PHE A 412 -4.06 -8.92 21.70
CA PHE A 412 -4.64 -7.59 21.65
C PHE A 412 -3.95 -6.71 20.60
N VAL A 413 -2.61 -6.62 20.63
CA VAL A 413 -1.83 -5.83 19.66
C VAL A 413 -2.08 -6.32 18.22
N CYS A 414 -2.02 -7.62 17.96
CA CYS A 414 -2.25 -8.20 16.64
C CYS A 414 -3.64 -7.86 16.10
N ILE A 415 -4.68 -7.92 16.92
CA ILE A 415 -6.03 -7.54 16.49
C ILE A 415 -6.11 -6.03 16.28
N PHE A 416 -5.60 -5.25 17.22
CA PHE A 416 -5.69 -3.78 17.17
C PHE A 416 -5.00 -3.16 15.94
N ILE A 417 -3.82 -3.66 15.55
CA ILE A 417 -3.08 -3.16 14.38
C ILE A 417 -3.90 -3.30 13.08
N SER A 418 -4.84 -4.25 13.00
CA SER A 418 -5.64 -4.48 11.80
C SER A 418 -6.63 -3.36 11.46
N CYS A 419 -6.94 -2.46 12.41
CA CYS A 419 -7.88 -1.35 12.20
C CYS A 419 -7.23 0.03 12.02
N LEU A 420 -5.92 0.06 11.74
CA LEU A 420 -5.22 1.32 11.54
C LEU A 420 -5.48 1.90 10.15
N PRO A 421 -5.72 3.22 10.04
CA PRO A 421 -5.87 3.88 8.76
C PRO A 421 -4.53 3.92 8.01
N THR A 422 -4.56 4.32 6.75
CA THR A 422 -3.34 4.61 5.97
C THR A 422 -2.36 5.50 6.76
N ALA A 423 -1.08 5.13 6.69
CA ALA A 423 0.00 5.83 7.35
C ALA A 423 0.15 7.30 6.90
N THR A 424 0.31 8.19 7.86
CA THR A 424 0.66 9.61 7.60
C THR A 424 2.03 9.74 6.92
N THR A 425 2.90 8.75 7.06
CA THR A 425 4.17 8.64 6.34
C THR A 425 4.02 8.80 4.84
N GLN A 426 2.93 8.28 4.28
CA GLN A 426 2.65 8.41 2.85
C GLN A 426 2.44 9.87 2.44
N VAL A 427 1.88 10.72 3.32
CA VAL A 427 1.59 12.12 3.01
C VAL A 427 2.85 12.91 2.75
N PHE A 428 3.81 12.89 3.67
CA PHE A 428 5.05 13.64 3.48
C PHE A 428 5.93 13.01 2.40
N LEU A 429 5.89 11.69 2.19
CA LEU A 429 6.52 11.05 1.03
C LEU A 429 5.92 11.57 -0.29
N THR A 430 4.60 11.67 -0.37
CA THR A 430 3.88 12.20 -1.53
C THR A 430 4.23 13.67 -1.77
N GLN A 431 4.26 14.50 -0.73
CA GLN A 431 4.68 15.90 -0.84
C GLN A 431 6.14 16.04 -1.29
N VAL A 432 7.02 15.14 -0.85
CA VAL A 432 8.42 15.13 -1.26
C VAL A 432 8.58 14.70 -2.72
N TYR A 433 7.93 13.61 -3.13
CA TYR A 433 8.07 13.04 -4.48
C TYR A 433 7.28 13.79 -5.55
N SER A 434 6.18 14.47 -5.20
CA SER A 434 5.44 15.32 -6.14
C SER A 434 6.26 16.50 -6.67
N GLY A 435 7.37 16.85 -6.00
CA GLY A 435 8.20 18.01 -6.32
C GLY A 435 7.58 19.36 -5.95
N THR A 436 6.25 19.46 -6.03
CA THR A 436 5.45 20.67 -5.75
C THR A 436 5.08 20.81 -4.27
N GLY A 437 5.14 19.73 -3.48
CA GLY A 437 4.66 19.73 -2.10
C GLY A 437 3.15 19.50 -1.98
N ASN A 438 2.50 19.06 -3.06
CA ASN A 438 1.07 18.73 -3.06
C ASN A 438 0.85 17.23 -2.78
N ALA A 439 -0.20 16.94 -2.03
CA ALA A 439 -0.67 15.59 -1.74
C ALA A 439 -2.21 15.50 -1.80
N THR A 440 -2.81 16.34 -2.63
CA THR A 440 -4.26 16.59 -2.73
C THR A 440 -5.07 15.31 -2.93
N HIS A 441 -4.66 14.44 -3.87
CA HIS A 441 -5.36 13.18 -4.12
C HIS A 441 -5.34 12.27 -2.89
N LEU A 442 -4.18 12.05 -2.27
CA LEU A 442 -4.06 11.22 -1.08
C LEU A 442 -4.91 11.77 0.08
N SER A 443 -4.88 13.08 0.34
CA SER A 443 -5.65 13.72 1.41
C SER A 443 -7.15 13.39 1.35
N ALA A 444 -7.73 13.33 0.14
CA ALA A 444 -9.14 12.98 -0.04
C ALA A 444 -9.46 11.54 0.40
N PHE A 445 -8.52 10.59 0.21
CA PHE A 445 -8.66 9.20 0.66
C PHE A 445 -8.47 9.06 2.18
N LEU A 446 -7.77 9.98 2.84
CA LEU A 446 -7.51 9.92 4.27
C LEU A 446 -8.70 10.41 5.10
N ILE A 447 -9.42 11.45 4.67
CA ILE A 447 -10.56 12.02 5.43
C ILE A 447 -11.55 10.94 5.92
N PRO A 448 -12.14 10.10 5.05
CA PRO A 448 -13.12 9.11 5.51
C PRO A 448 -12.49 8.01 6.34
N GLN A 449 -11.21 7.66 6.10
CA GLN A 449 -10.52 6.68 6.94
C GLN A 449 -10.36 7.21 8.37
N TYR A 450 -9.83 8.42 8.55
CA TYR A 450 -9.65 8.98 9.89
C TYR A 450 -10.98 9.28 10.60
N ALA A 451 -12.07 9.50 9.87
CA ALA A 451 -13.42 9.59 10.43
C ALA A 451 -13.95 8.22 10.90
N LEU A 452 -13.89 7.19 10.03
CA LEU A 452 -14.36 5.83 10.35
C LEU A 452 -13.51 5.14 11.42
N MET A 453 -12.24 5.51 11.52
CA MET A 453 -11.29 5.02 12.51
C MET A 453 -11.83 5.16 13.93
N PHE A 454 -12.53 6.25 14.25
CA PHE A 454 -13.11 6.47 15.58
C PHE A 454 -14.04 5.32 15.99
N GLY A 455 -15.07 5.07 15.19
CA GLY A 455 -16.05 4.02 15.50
C GLY A 455 -15.43 2.63 15.44
N THR A 456 -14.57 2.38 14.45
CA THR A 456 -13.94 1.09 14.22
C THR A 456 -12.99 0.71 15.36
N MET A 457 -12.09 1.61 15.76
CA MET A 457 -11.13 1.34 16.82
C MET A 457 -11.81 1.12 18.16
N THR A 458 -12.83 1.93 18.49
CA THR A 458 -13.58 1.76 19.74
C THR A 458 -14.33 0.42 19.75
N ALA A 459 -15.02 0.07 18.66
CA ALA A 459 -15.75 -1.19 18.54
C ALA A 459 -14.81 -2.40 18.61
N LEU A 460 -13.70 -2.37 17.84
CA LEU A 460 -12.72 -3.46 17.83
C LEU A 460 -12.04 -3.62 19.19
N THR A 461 -11.70 -2.51 19.86
CA THR A 461 -11.13 -2.55 21.21
C THR A 461 -12.07 -3.22 22.19
N ALA A 462 -13.34 -2.78 22.23
CA ALA A 462 -14.34 -3.34 23.13
C ALA A 462 -14.57 -4.84 22.86
N TYR A 463 -14.70 -5.21 21.58
CA TYR A 463 -14.83 -6.61 21.17
C TYR A 463 -13.61 -7.45 21.57
N THR A 464 -12.40 -6.93 21.36
CA THR A 464 -11.16 -7.65 21.67
C THR A 464 -11.01 -7.86 23.17
N LEU A 465 -11.34 -6.87 23.99
CA LEU A 465 -11.31 -7.02 25.46
C LEU A 465 -12.30 -8.10 25.92
N HIS A 466 -13.51 -8.12 25.36
CA HIS A 466 -14.49 -9.18 25.64
C HIS A 466 -13.98 -10.55 25.17
N LEU A 467 -13.33 -10.62 24.01
CA LEU A 467 -12.79 -11.87 23.46
C LEU A 467 -11.63 -12.46 24.28
N LEU A 468 -10.85 -11.61 24.96
CA LEU A 468 -9.67 -12.03 25.72
C LEU A 468 -9.96 -12.27 27.21
N PHE A 469 -10.95 -11.59 27.78
CA PHE A 469 -11.19 -11.59 29.23
C PHE A 469 -12.66 -11.83 29.64
N GLY A 470 -13.58 -11.89 28.68
CA GLY A 470 -14.98 -12.27 28.89
C GLY A 470 -15.17 -13.76 28.72
#